data_AF-A0ABD0MQ06-F1
#
_entry.id   AF-A0ABD0MQ06-F1
#
_cell.length_a   1.000
_cell.length_b   1.000
_cell.length_c   1.000
_cell.angle_alpha   90.00
_cell.angle_beta   90.00
_cell.angle_gamma   90.00
#
_symmetry.space_group_name_H-M   'P 1'
#
loop_
_entity.id
_entity.type
_entity.pdbx_description
1 polymer ?
#
loop_
_entity_poly.entity_id
_entity_poly.type
_entity_poly.pdbx_seq_one_letter_code
_entity_poly.pdbx_strand_id
1 'polypeptide(L)' 'MRSKELPEELRDRNVARHRSGQGYKKISAALKVPKSTVASIILKWKTFGTTRTIPRAGRPAKLSYRGRRALVRE' A
#
# COMPACT_ATOMS: atom_id res chain seq x y z
N MET A 1 16.80 -5.54 6.92
CA MET A 1 16.56 -4.07 6.91
C MET A 1 15.26 -3.78 6.19
N ARG A 2 14.38 -2.93 6.74
CA ARG A 2 13.15 -2.49 6.05
C ARG A 2 13.50 -1.33 5.14
N SER A 3 13.25 -1.46 3.85
CA SER A 3 13.41 -0.37 2.90
C SER A 3 12.34 0.69 3.16
N LYS A 4 12.70 1.97 2.98
CA LYS A 4 11.74 3.08 3.05
C LYS A 4 10.65 2.87 1.98
N GLU A 5 9.42 3.23 2.31
CA GLU A 5 8.33 3.16 1.36
C GLU A 5 8.57 4.10 0.18
N LEU A 6 8.04 3.74 -0.99
CA LEU A 6 8.11 4.59 -2.17
C LEU A 6 7.31 5.89 -1.92
N PRO A 7 7.82 7.05 -2.36
CA PRO A 7 7.04 8.29 -2.44
C PRO A 7 5.69 8.07 -3.13
N GLU A 8 4.67 8.80 -2.67
CA GLU A 8 3.31 8.74 -3.23
C GLU A 8 3.32 9.09 -4.72
N GLU A 9 4.03 10.16 -5.08
CA GLU A 9 4.20 10.63 -6.46
C GLU A 9 4.73 9.54 -7.41
N LEU A 10 5.72 8.74 -6.96
CA LEU A 10 6.26 7.66 -7.79
C LEU A 10 5.27 6.52 -7.99
N ARG A 11 4.39 6.27 -7.02
CA ARG A 11 3.31 5.27 -7.13
C ARG A 11 2.22 5.76 -8.07
N ASP A 12 1.87 7.03 -8.00
CA ASP A 12 0.88 7.64 -8.90
C ASP A 12 1.38 7.64 -10.35
N ARG A 13 2.66 7.98 -10.55
CA ARG A 13 3.30 7.94 -11.87
C ARG A 13 3.37 6.52 -12.43
N ASN A 14 3.49 5.51 -11.58
CA ASN A 14 3.43 4.11 -11.95
C ASN A 14 2.04 3.74 -12.51
N VAL A 15 0.99 4.09 -11.77
CA VAL A 15 -0.40 3.84 -12.18
C VAL A 15 -0.77 4.61 -13.44
N ALA A 16 -0.35 5.86 -13.56
CA ALA A 16 -0.59 6.68 -14.76
C ALA A 16 0.02 6.04 -16.02
N ARG A 17 1.27 5.56 -15.94
CA ARG A 17 1.93 4.84 -17.03
C ARG A 17 1.29 3.49 -17.34
N HIS A 18 0.79 2.79 -16.33
CA HIS A 18 0.05 1.56 -16.53
C HIS A 18 -1.28 1.81 -17.26
N ARG A 19 -2.01 2.86 -16.88
CA ARG A 19 -3.25 3.29 -17.56
C ARG A 19 -3.00 3.68 -19.03
N SER A 20 -1.84 4.25 -19.34
CA SER A 20 -1.45 4.53 -20.73
C SER A 20 -0.97 3.28 -21.50
N GLY A 21 -1.21 2.07 -20.99
CA GLY A 21 -0.88 0.80 -21.66
C GLY A 21 0.60 0.41 -21.62
N GLN A 22 1.44 1.06 -20.83
CA GLN A 22 2.86 0.67 -20.75
C GLN A 22 3.02 -0.66 -20.01
N GLY A 23 3.81 -1.57 -20.60
CA GLY A 23 4.16 -2.84 -19.97
C GLY A 23 5.09 -2.69 -18.76
N TYR A 24 5.07 -3.66 -17.85
CA TYR A 24 5.80 -3.58 -16.57
C TYR A 24 7.31 -3.35 -16.71
N LYS A 25 7.96 -3.93 -17.74
CA LYS A 25 9.40 -3.73 -18.00
C LYS A 25 9.72 -2.27 -18.36
N LYS A 26 8.87 -1.63 -19.18
CA LYS A 26 9.03 -0.22 -19.58
C LYS A 26 8.83 0.71 -18.38
N ILE A 27 7.83 0.45 -17.55
CA ILE A 27 7.56 1.24 -16.33
C ILE A 27 8.73 1.09 -15.33
N SER A 28 9.20 -0.13 -15.12
CA SER A 28 10.32 -0.43 -14.23
C SER A 28 11.59 0.32 -14.65
N ALA A 29 11.93 0.29 -15.94
CA ALA A 29 13.08 1.03 -16.47
C ALA A 29 12.90 2.55 -16.35
N ALA A 30 11.72 3.08 -16.69
CA ALA A 30 11.46 4.52 -16.67
C ALA A 30 11.47 5.13 -15.26
N LEU A 31 11.00 4.38 -14.26
CA LEU A 31 10.94 4.85 -12.86
C LEU A 31 12.12 4.38 -12.02
N LYS A 32 13.02 3.55 -12.57
CA LYS A 32 14.12 2.88 -11.83
C LYS A 32 13.62 2.10 -10.61
N VAL A 33 12.47 1.47 -10.74
CA VAL A 33 11.81 0.67 -9.68
C VAL A 33 11.83 -0.80 -10.09
N PRO A 34 12.07 -1.76 -9.17
CA PRO A 34 12.01 -3.18 -9.49
C PRO A 34 10.66 -3.60 -10.08
N LYS A 35 10.68 -4.51 -11.07
CA LYS A 35 9.46 -5.01 -11.73
C LYS A 35 8.46 -5.63 -10.74
N SER A 36 8.94 -6.29 -9.69
CA SER A 36 8.09 -6.84 -8.61
C SER A 36 7.29 -5.75 -7.90
N THR A 37 7.94 -4.63 -7.55
CA THR A 37 7.30 -3.48 -6.93
C THR A 37 6.26 -2.84 -7.85
N VAL A 38 6.56 -2.72 -9.15
CA VAL A 38 5.58 -2.26 -10.16
C VAL A 38 4.33 -3.14 -10.15
N ALA A 39 4.52 -4.46 -10.20
CA ALA A 39 3.41 -5.41 -10.18
C ALA A 39 2.60 -5.34 -8.88
N SER A 40 3.26 -5.23 -7.72
CA SER A 40 2.57 -5.09 -6.43
C SER A 40 1.76 -3.79 -6.32
N ILE A 41 2.29 -2.67 -6.83
CA ILE A 41 1.55 -1.39 -6.85
C ILE A 41 0.30 -1.51 -7.72
N ILE A 42 0.43 -2.07 -8.92
CA ILE A 42 -0.69 -2.23 -9.86
C ILE A 42 -1.74 -3.19 -9.31
N LEU A 43 -1.33 -4.31 -8.72
CA LEU A 43 -2.24 -5.26 -8.08
C LEU A 43 -3.02 -4.56 -6.96
N LYS A 44 -2.33 -3.85 -6.06
CA LYS A 44 -2.96 -3.11 -4.97
C LYS A 44 -3.94 -2.05 -5.50
N TRP A 45 -3.55 -1.31 -6.52
CA TRP A 45 -4.41 -0.32 -7.15
C TRP A 45 -5.67 -0.95 -7.76
N LYS A 46 -5.56 -2.12 -8.42
CA LYS A 46 -6.72 -2.85 -8.94
C LYS A 46 -7.66 -3.36 -7.82
N THR A 47 -7.11 -3.77 -6.68
CA THR A 47 -7.90 -4.29 -5.56
C THR A 47 -8.59 -3.20 -4.75
N PHE A 48 -7.89 -2.11 -4.44
CA PHE A 48 -8.37 -1.09 -3.49
C PHE A 48 -8.70 0.25 -4.14
N GLY A 49 -8.35 0.46 -5.42
CA GLY A 49 -8.52 1.74 -6.11
C GLY A 49 -7.53 2.83 -5.70
N THR A 50 -6.64 2.56 -4.72
CA THR A 50 -5.75 3.57 -4.13
C THR A 50 -4.27 3.24 -4.32
N THR A 51 -3.45 4.28 -4.53
CA THR A 51 -1.97 4.22 -4.50
C THR A 51 -1.38 4.48 -3.12
N ARG A 52 -2.18 5.05 -2.21
CA ARG A 52 -1.78 5.39 -0.84
C ARG A 52 -1.43 4.14 -0.01
N THR A 53 -0.59 4.32 1.00
CA THR A 53 -0.31 3.26 1.97
C THR A 53 -1.48 3.18 2.95
N ILE A 54 -2.24 2.08 2.90
CA ILE A 54 -3.24 1.75 3.91
C ILE A 54 -2.50 1.38 5.21
N PRO A 55 -2.86 1.95 6.37
CA PRO A 55 -2.26 1.56 7.64
C PRO A 55 -2.51 0.08 7.89
N ARG A 56 -1.53 -0.59 8.50
CA ARG A 56 -1.72 -1.98 8.91
C ARG A 56 -2.73 -2.01 10.05
N ALA A 57 -3.58 -3.04 10.09
CA ALA A 57 -4.55 -3.25 11.17
C ALA A 57 -3.91 -3.35 12.58
N GLY A 58 -2.59 -3.55 12.65
CA GLY A 58 -1.85 -3.65 13.89
C GLY A 58 -2.15 -4.97 14.62
N ARG A 59 -1.70 -5.04 15.87
CA ARG A 59 -2.01 -6.17 16.75
C ARG A 59 -3.39 -5.94 17.38
N PRO A 60 -4.31 -6.92 17.38
CA PRO A 60 -5.55 -6.82 18.13
C PRO A 60 -5.30 -6.54 19.62
N ALA A 61 -6.16 -5.73 20.23
CA ALA A 61 -6.07 -5.45 21.66
C ALA A 61 -6.41 -6.71 22.48
N LYS A 62 -5.77 -6.87 23.65
CA LYS A 62 -6.05 -8.00 24.56
C LYS A 62 -7.49 -7.99 25.07
N LEU A 63 -8.02 -6.80 25.36
CA LEU A 63 -9.38 -6.61 25.84
C LEU A 63 -10.26 -6.10 24.71
N SER A 64 -11.46 -6.65 24.60
CA SER A 64 -12.50 -6.11 23.73
C SER A 64 -13.00 -4.75 24.24
N TYR A 65 -13.68 -4.00 23.37
CA TYR A 65 -14.32 -2.73 23.76
C TYR A 65 -15.23 -2.90 24.98
N ARG A 66 -15.97 -4.03 25.06
CA ARG A 66 -16.84 -4.35 26.19
C ARG A 66 -16.05 -4.59 27.47
N GLY A 67 -14.97 -5.39 27.41
CA GLY A 67 -14.10 -5.64 28.57
C GLY A 67 -13.47 -4.35 29.11
N ARG A 68 -13.05 -3.45 28.22
CA ARG A 68 -12.52 -2.14 28.63
C ARG A 68 -13.59 -1.25 29.26
N ARG A 69 -14.83 -1.28 28.75
CA ARG A 69 -15.96 -0.52 29.31
C ARG A 69 -16.43 -1.03 30.68
N ALA A 70 -16.26 -2.34 30.95
CA ALA A 70 -16.60 -2.90 32.25
C ALA A 70 -15.67 -2.38 33.36
N LEU A 71 -14.37 -2.25 33.08
CA LEU A 71 -13.36 -1.76 34.03
C LEU A 71 -13.51 -0.28 34.44
N VAL A 72 -14.15 0.55 33.61
CA VAL A 72 -14.36 1.99 33.88
C VAL A 72 -15.65 2.25 34.67
N ARG A 73 -16.51 1.25 34.79
CA ARG A 73 -17.81 1.36 35.48
C ARG A 73 -17.74 0.98 36.96
N GLU A 74 -16.67 0.32 37.40
CA GLU A 74 -16.28 0.29 38.82
C GLU A 74 -15.63 1.61 39.22
#